data_AF-A0A0A9E3I6-F1
#
_entry.id   AF-A0A0A9E3I6-F1
#
_cell.length_a   1.000
_cell.length_b   1.000
_cell.length_c   1.000
_cell.angle_alpha   90.00
_cell.angle_beta   90.00
_cell.angle_gamma   90.00
#
_symmetry.space_group_name_H-M   'P 1'
#
loop_
_entity.id
_entity.type
_entity.pdbx_description
1 polymer ?
#
loop_
_entity_poly.entity_id
_entity_poly.type
_entity_poly.pdbx_seq_one_letter_code
_entity_poly.pdbx_strand_id
1 'polypeptide(L)'
;MDDLVAKRQKIIARAAGLVATMCAYTLFVYRRVGRTPPITYGPLAERDRIRMDNLRFIFHNDDRHCVEQLCMRRAPFFHLCTLLRTRHLLRDTIHSSVEEQVAIFFQEVLYAIGELRGEMIQPPSNDVHQADRRQLSSVML
;
A
#
# COMPACT_ATOMS: atom_id res chain seq x y z
N MET A 1 -43.06 35.02 -42.49
CA MET A 1 -42.84 33.57 -42.25
C MET A 1 -41.34 33.25 -42.10
N ASP A 2 -40.45 34.08 -42.64
CA ASP A 2 -39.01 33.83 -42.77
C ASP A 2 -38.22 33.90 -41.45
N ASP A 3 -38.62 34.76 -40.50
CA ASP A 3 -37.94 34.89 -39.19
C ASP A 3 -38.04 33.61 -38.33
N LEU A 4 -39.13 32.86 -38.47
CA LEU A 4 -39.36 31.60 -37.76
C LEU A 4 -38.49 30.46 -38.30
N VAL A 5 -38.24 30.48 -39.62
CA VAL A 5 -37.32 29.56 -40.31
C VAL A 5 -35.88 29.84 -39.88
N ALA A 6 -35.48 31.12 -39.82
CA ALA A 6 -34.15 31.53 -39.36
C ALA A 6 -33.89 31.17 -37.89
N LYS A 7 -34.89 31.32 -37.02
CA LYS A 7 -34.81 30.89 -35.61
C LYS A 7 -34.67 29.37 -35.46
N ARG A 8 -35.43 28.60 -36.24
CA ARG A 8 -35.33 27.13 -36.26
C ARG A 8 -33.96 26.65 -36.73
N GLN A 9 -33.41 27.25 -37.79
CA GLN A 9 -32.06 26.92 -38.28
C GLN A 9 -30.97 27.18 -37.23
N LYS A 10 -31.07 28.27 -36.47
CA LYS A 10 -30.12 28.55 -35.37
C LYS A 10 -30.19 27.51 -34.25
N ILE A 11 -31.38 27.02 -33.90
CA ILE A 11 -31.55 25.96 -32.90
C ILE A 11 -30.97 24.65 -33.40
N ILE A 12 -31.22 24.29 -34.66
CA ILE A 12 -30.70 23.07 -35.29
C ILE A 12 -29.16 23.12 -35.36
N ALA A 13 -28.57 24.26 -35.75
CA ALA A 13 -27.12 24.41 -35.81
C ALA A 13 -26.45 24.27 -34.43
N ARG A 14 -27.05 24.83 -33.37
CA ARG A 14 -26.56 24.68 -32.00
C ARG A 14 -26.66 23.23 -31.52
N ALA A 15 -27.78 22.57 -31.79
CA ALA A 15 -27.97 21.16 -31.46
C ALA A 15 -26.95 20.27 -32.18
N ALA A 16 -26.72 20.50 -33.48
CA ALA A 16 -25.71 19.78 -34.26
C ALA A 16 -24.30 19.99 -33.70
N GLY A 17 -23.96 21.21 -33.28
CA GLY A 17 -22.69 21.51 -32.61
C GLY A 17 -22.50 20.72 -31.33
N LEU A 18 -23.51 20.66 -30.46
CA LEU A 18 -23.45 19.88 -29.21
C LEU A 18 -23.32 18.38 -29.47
N VAL A 19 -24.02 17.85 -30.47
CA VAL A 19 -23.91 16.43 -30.84
C VAL A 19 -22.50 16.14 -31.37
N ALA A 20 -21.95 17.01 -32.22
CA ALA A 20 -20.60 16.84 -32.76
C ALA A 20 -19.53 16.85 -31.65
N THR A 21 -19.63 17.75 -30.66
CA THR A 21 -18.68 17.76 -29.53
C THR A 21 -18.83 16.52 -28.65
N MET A 22 -20.05 16.06 -28.40
CA MET A 22 -20.28 14.82 -27.65
C MET A 22 -19.75 13.58 -28.38
N CYS A 23 -19.96 13.47 -29.69
CA CYS A 23 -19.40 12.41 -30.51
C CYS A 23 -17.86 12.46 -30.55
N ALA A 24 -17.27 13.65 -30.69
CA ALA A 24 -15.82 13.83 -30.66
C ALA A 24 -15.23 13.44 -29.29
N TYR A 25 -15.89 13.83 -28.20
CA TYR A 25 -15.47 13.47 -26.84
C TYR A 25 -15.54 11.96 -26.59
N THR A 26 -16.64 11.30 -26.97
CA THR A 26 -16.76 9.85 -26.84
C THR A 26 -15.68 9.12 -27.63
N LEU A 27 -15.44 9.51 -28.89
CA LEU A 27 -14.36 8.95 -29.70
C LEU A 27 -12.98 9.17 -29.05
N PHE A 28 -12.72 10.35 -28.47
CA PHE A 28 -11.49 10.62 -27.74
C PHE A 28 -11.31 9.68 -26.53
N VAL A 29 -12.37 9.47 -25.73
CA VAL A 29 -12.35 8.55 -24.59
C VAL A 29 -12.13 7.11 -25.05
N TYR A 30 -12.89 6.62 -26.04
CA TYR A 30 -12.72 5.26 -26.58
C TYR A 30 -11.30 5.03 -27.11
N ARG A 31 -10.74 6.02 -27.83
CA ARG A 31 -9.36 5.95 -28.34
C ARG A 31 -8.29 6.08 -27.25
N ARG A 32 -8.61 6.63 -26.08
CA ARG A 32 -7.72 6.62 -24.91
C ARG A 32 -7.77 5.27 -24.19
N VAL A 33 -8.97 4.71 -23.99
CA VAL A 33 -9.16 3.42 -23.31
C VAL A 33 -8.47 2.28 -24.08
N GLY A 34 -8.48 2.32 -25.41
CA GLY A 34 -7.75 1.32 -26.22
C GLY A 34 -6.23 1.46 -26.22
N ARG A 35 -5.66 2.50 -25.60
CA ARG A 35 -4.20 2.76 -25.57
C ARG A 35 -3.53 2.41 -24.25
N THR A 36 -4.30 2.13 -23.19
CA THR A 36 -3.72 1.56 -21.98
C THR A 36 -3.45 0.08 -22.27
N PRO A 37 -2.18 -0.36 -22.34
CA PRO A 37 -1.89 -1.78 -22.48
C PRO A 37 -2.55 -2.51 -21.30
N PRO A 38 -3.24 -3.63 -21.54
CA PRO A 38 -3.67 -4.49 -20.45
C PRO A 38 -2.44 -4.82 -19.61
N ILE A 39 -2.56 -4.73 -18.30
CA ILE A 39 -1.50 -5.24 -17.43
C ILE A 39 -1.46 -6.75 -17.69
N THR A 40 -0.46 -7.20 -18.44
CA THR A 40 -0.22 -8.62 -18.68
C THR A 40 0.33 -9.19 -17.39
N TYR A 41 -0.57 -9.63 -16.52
CA TYR A 41 -0.21 -10.44 -15.38
C TYR A 41 0.30 -11.80 -15.88
N GLY A 42 1.42 -12.26 -15.34
CA GLY A 42 1.86 -13.65 -15.53
C GLY A 42 0.79 -14.65 -15.07
N PRO A 43 0.93 -15.94 -15.38
CA PRO A 43 -0.08 -16.96 -15.06
C PRO A 43 -0.52 -16.86 -13.60
N LEU A 44 -1.79 -16.49 -13.41
CA LEU A 44 -2.35 -16.14 -12.10
C LEU A 44 -2.20 -17.29 -11.10
N ALA A 45 -2.42 -18.52 -11.58
CA ALA A 45 -2.30 -19.73 -10.78
C ALA A 45 -0.89 -20.00 -10.26
N GLU A 46 0.14 -19.70 -11.05
CA GLU A 46 1.53 -19.92 -10.61
C GLU A 46 1.94 -18.89 -9.56
N ARG A 47 1.51 -17.64 -9.74
CA ARG A 47 1.73 -16.59 -8.74
C ARG A 47 1.02 -16.88 -7.43
N ASP A 48 -0.22 -17.34 -7.49
CA ASP A 48 -0.97 -17.71 -6.28
C ASP A 48 -0.32 -18.89 -5.55
N ARG A 49 0.21 -19.87 -6.28
CA ARG A 49 1.01 -20.95 -5.67
C ARG A 49 2.25 -20.42 -4.95
N ILE A 50 3.06 -19.60 -5.62
CA ILE A 50 4.26 -19.00 -5.03
C ILE A 50 3.90 -18.18 -3.79
N ARG A 51 2.81 -17.40 -3.86
CA ARG A 51 2.32 -16.58 -2.75
C ARG A 51 1.92 -17.44 -1.55
N MET A 52 1.17 -18.51 -1.79
CA MET A 52 0.78 -19.46 -0.74
C MET A 52 1.99 -20.16 -0.12
N ASP A 53 2.97 -20.55 -0.93
CA ASP A 53 4.17 -21.24 -0.46
C ASP A 53 5.06 -20.31 0.39
N ASN A 54 5.17 -19.04 0.00
CA ASN A 54 5.86 -18.02 0.79
C ASN A 54 5.17 -17.76 2.15
N LEU A 55 3.84 -17.62 2.16
CA LEU A 55 3.08 -17.50 3.41
C LEU A 55 3.30 -18.73 4.30
N ARG A 56 3.26 -19.93 3.71
CA ARG A 56 3.54 -21.17 4.43
C ARG A 56 4.96 -21.19 4.98
N PHE A 57 5.95 -20.71 4.24
CA PHE A 57 7.32 -20.60 4.71
C PHE A 57 7.43 -19.68 5.93
N ILE A 58 6.78 -18.51 5.89
CA ILE A 58 6.80 -17.52 6.98
C ILE A 58 6.13 -18.06 8.26
N PHE A 59 4.98 -18.72 8.13
CA PHE A 59 4.19 -19.11 9.30
C PHE A 59 4.45 -20.52 9.82
N HIS A 60 4.97 -21.42 8.99
CA HIS A 60 4.90 -22.86 9.22
C HIS A 60 6.27 -23.54 9.42
N ASN A 61 7.38 -22.82 9.26
CA ASN A 61 8.73 -23.37 9.48
C ASN A 61 9.18 -23.34 10.95
N ASP A 62 9.36 -22.15 11.55
CA ASP A 62 9.88 -22.02 12.92
C ASP A 62 9.36 -20.74 13.59
N ASP A 63 9.14 -20.79 14.90
CA ASP A 63 8.60 -19.66 15.68
C ASP A 63 9.57 -18.45 15.66
N ARG A 64 10.88 -18.71 15.50
CA ARG A 64 11.91 -17.66 15.41
C ARG A 64 11.72 -16.74 14.22
N HIS A 65 11.41 -17.29 13.04
CA HIS A 65 11.18 -16.51 11.83
C HIS A 65 9.94 -15.62 11.98
N CYS A 66 8.89 -16.13 12.63
CA CYS A 66 7.68 -15.37 12.90
C CYS A 66 7.95 -14.20 13.86
N VAL A 67 8.77 -14.41 14.89
CA VAL A 67 9.19 -13.34 15.81
C VAL A 67 10.10 -12.33 15.10
N GLU A 68 11.00 -12.78 14.24
CA GLU A 68 11.91 -11.88 13.51
C GLU A 68 11.15 -10.99 12.51
N GLN A 69 10.17 -11.54 11.80
CA GLN A 69 9.41 -10.80 10.79
C GLN A 69 8.25 -10.00 11.41
N LEU A 70 7.53 -10.56 12.38
CA LEU A 70 6.26 -10.00 12.88
C LEU A 70 6.31 -9.56 14.35
N CYS A 71 7.46 -9.72 15.02
CA CYS A 71 7.63 -9.48 16.47
C CYS A 71 6.70 -10.29 17.38
N MET A 72 5.98 -11.28 16.83
CA MET A 72 5.04 -12.12 17.55
C MET A 72 5.35 -13.59 17.31
N ARG A 73 5.13 -14.42 18.33
CA ARG A 73 5.13 -15.86 18.16
C ARG A 73 3.93 -16.29 17.31
N ARG A 74 4.07 -17.44 16.66
CA ARG A 74 3.06 -18.01 15.77
C ARG A 74 1.68 -18.16 16.43
N ALA A 75 1.62 -18.72 17.64
CA ALA A 75 0.35 -18.97 18.32
C ALA A 75 -0.46 -17.68 18.59
N PRO A 76 0.11 -16.62 19.19
CA PRO A 76 -0.55 -15.31 19.30
C PRO A 76 -0.99 -14.72 17.96
N PHE A 77 -0.17 -14.85 16.92
CA PHE A 77 -0.50 -14.34 15.58
C PHE A 77 -1.76 -14.99 14.99
N PHE A 78 -1.85 -16.32 15.01
CA PHE A 78 -3.05 -17.02 14.52
C PHE A 78 -4.28 -16.76 15.40
N HIS A 79 -4.09 -16.59 16.71
CA HIS A 79 -5.16 -16.19 17.60
C HIS A 79 -5.71 -14.80 17.25
N LEU A 80 -4.82 -13.83 16.97
CA LEU A 80 -5.20 -12.51 16.50
C LEU A 80 -5.97 -12.57 15.18
N CYS A 81 -5.46 -13.32 14.19
CA CYS A 81 -6.14 -13.50 12.90
C CYS A 81 -7.55 -14.09 13.08
N THR A 82 -7.68 -15.07 13.98
CA THR A 82 -8.98 -15.66 14.36
C THR A 82 -9.90 -14.61 14.96
N LEU A 83 -9.43 -13.80 15.92
CA LEU A 83 -10.23 -12.73 16.53
C LEU A 83 -10.70 -11.70 15.50
N LEU A 84 -9.82 -11.25 14.60
CA LEU A 84 -10.15 -10.30 13.55
C LEU A 84 -11.21 -10.86 12.59
N ARG A 85 -11.11 -12.15 12.26
CA ARG A 85 -12.09 -12.87 11.44
C ARG A 85 -13.44 -13.03 12.16
N THR A 86 -13.43 -13.49 13.42
CA THR A 86 -14.66 -13.69 14.23
C THR A 86 -15.39 -12.39 14.53
N ARG A 87 -14.66 -11.27 14.70
CA ARG A 87 -15.25 -9.95 14.92
C ARG A 87 -15.65 -9.24 13.62
N HIS A 88 -15.49 -9.90 12.47
CA HIS A 88 -15.75 -9.35 11.14
C HIS A 88 -14.97 -8.06 10.84
N LEU A 89 -13.82 -7.85 11.50
CA LEU A 89 -12.94 -6.72 11.27
C LEU A 89 -12.12 -6.93 9.99
N LEU A 90 -11.80 -8.18 9.67
CA LEU A 90 -11.15 -8.58 8.43
C LEU A 90 -11.85 -9.80 7.83
N ARG A 91 -11.80 -9.91 6.51
CA ARG A 91 -12.35 -11.03 5.74
C ARG A 91 -11.35 -11.47 4.68
N ASP A 92 -11.37 -12.75 4.37
CA ASP A 92 -10.61 -13.29 3.26
C ASP A 92 -11.15 -12.71 1.94
N THR A 93 -10.24 -12.37 1.04
CA THR A 93 -10.55 -11.86 -0.31
C THR A 93 -10.09 -12.87 -1.35
N ILE A 94 -10.52 -12.69 -2.60
CA ILE A 94 -10.11 -13.56 -3.73
C ILE A 94 -8.58 -13.59 -3.89
N HIS A 95 -7.90 -12.50 -3.52
CA HIS A 95 -6.47 -12.33 -3.74
C HIS A 95 -5.62 -12.47 -2.47
N SER A 96 -6.23 -12.41 -1.28
CA SER A 96 -5.47 -12.40 -0.02
C SER A 96 -6.28 -12.86 1.18
N SER A 97 -5.67 -13.71 2.02
CA SER A 97 -6.28 -14.16 3.29
C SER A 97 -6.08 -13.16 4.42
N VAL A 98 -6.83 -13.29 5.51
CA VAL A 98 -6.68 -12.44 6.70
C VAL A 98 -5.26 -12.51 7.26
N GLU A 99 -4.66 -13.70 7.31
CA GLU A 99 -3.30 -13.91 7.80
C GLU A 99 -2.27 -13.10 6.99
N GLU A 100 -2.41 -13.10 5.66
CA GLU A 100 -1.55 -12.32 4.79
C GLU A 100 -1.76 -10.81 4.93
N GLN A 101 -3.02 -10.36 4.99
CA GLN A 101 -3.33 -8.95 5.21
C GLN A 101 -2.73 -8.43 6.52
N VAL A 102 -2.86 -9.22 7.59
CA VAL A 102 -2.29 -8.90 8.90
C VAL A 102 -0.76 -8.93 8.83
N ALA A 103 -0.15 -9.95 8.23
CA ALA A 103 1.30 -10.04 8.13
C ALA A 103 1.92 -8.88 7.34
N ILE A 104 1.33 -8.50 6.20
CA ILE A 104 1.77 -7.32 5.42
C ILE A 104 1.68 -6.07 6.29
N PHE A 105 0.55 -5.85 6.97
CA PHE A 105 0.37 -4.69 7.83
C PHE A 105 1.43 -4.63 8.95
N PHE A 106 1.69 -5.74 9.63
CA PHE A 106 2.71 -5.78 10.68
C PHE A 106 4.11 -5.55 10.12
N GLN A 107 4.44 -6.14 8.96
CA GLN A 107 5.74 -5.93 8.33
C GLN A 107 5.98 -4.44 8.01
N GLU A 108 5.00 -3.77 7.41
CA GLU A 108 5.09 -2.34 7.06
C GLU A 108 5.22 -1.46 8.31
N VAL A 109 4.42 -1.73 9.34
CA VAL A 109 4.48 -0.97 10.61
C VAL A 109 5.81 -1.20 11.33
N LEU A 110 6.28 -2.44 11.38
CA LEU A 110 7.56 -2.78 12.02
C LEU A 110 8.75 -2.20 11.26
N TYR A 111 8.68 -2.19 9.93
CA TYR A 111 9.68 -1.52 9.09
C TYR A 111 9.73 -0.02 9.39
N ALA A 112 8.59 0.66 9.40
CA ALA A 112 8.51 2.08 9.72
C ALA A 112 9.02 2.39 11.14
N ILE A 113 8.71 1.55 12.13
CA ILE A 113 9.24 1.68 13.50
C ILE A 113 10.76 1.45 13.53
N GLY A 114 11.27 0.47 12.78
CA GLY A 114 12.69 0.18 12.66
C GLY A 114 13.49 1.33 12.03
N GLU A 115 12.94 1.96 10.99
CA GLU A 115 13.48 3.15 10.35
C GLU A 115 13.51 4.35 11.31
N LEU A 116 12.40 4.60 12.02
CA LEU A 116 12.32 5.64 13.06
C LEU A 116 13.34 5.40 14.20
N ARG A 117 13.62 4.15 14.56
CA ARG A 117 14.65 3.81 15.55
C ARG A 117 16.07 4.09 15.04
N GLY A 118 16.32 3.98 13.74
CA GLY A 118 17.59 4.34 13.12
C GLY A 118 17.85 5.86 13.12
N GLU A 119 16.79 6.66 13.00
CA GLU A 119 16.88 8.12 13.04
C GLU A 119 16.81 8.72 14.46
N MET A 120 16.08 8.10 15.39
CA MET A 120 15.91 8.60 16.76
C MET A 120 16.96 8.13 17.77
N ILE A 121 17.75 7.09 17.47
CA ILE A 121 18.91 6.75 18.31
C ILE A 121 20.05 7.69 17.93
N GLN A 122 20.09 8.85 18.59
CA GLN A 122 21.31 9.61 18.70
C GLN A 122 22.37 8.67 19.30
N PRO A 123 23.52 8.41 18.64
CA PRO A 123 24.61 7.69 19.29
C PRO A 123 24.90 8.43 20.60
N PRO A 124 25.15 7.71 21.71
CA PRO A 124 25.37 8.35 23.01
C PRO A 124 26.43 9.44 22.83
N SER A 125 26.05 10.69 23.12
CA SER A 125 27.00 11.78 23.01
C SER A 125 28.17 11.48 23.95
N ASN A 126 29.37 11.39 23.39
CA ASN A 126 30.62 11.18 24.14
C ASN A 126 30.95 12.37 25.08
N ASP A 127 30.15 13.42 25.08
CA ASP A 127 30.35 14.62 25.90
C ASP A 127 30.33 14.33 27.40
N VAL A 128 29.56 13.31 27.84
CA VAL A 128 29.46 12.98 29.28
C VAL A 128 30.76 12.41 29.82
N HIS A 129 31.51 11.62 29.02
CA HIS A 129 32.82 11.10 29.43
C HIS A 129 33.96 12.10 29.26
N GLN A 130 33.78 13.13 28.43
CA GLN A 130 34.81 14.13 28.18
C GLN A 130 34.78 15.29 29.19
N ALA A 131 33.61 15.61 29.75
CA ALA A 131 33.47 16.58 30.84
C ALA A 131 34.12 16.08 32.14
N ASP A 132 33.88 14.81 32.50
CA ASP A 132 34.43 14.19 33.71
C ASP A 132 35.97 14.06 33.63
N ARG A 133 36.50 13.67 32.46
CA ARG A 133 37.95 13.56 32.24
C ARG A 133 38.67 14.93 32.23
N ARG A 134 37.99 16.02 31.86
CA ARG A 134 38.55 17.38 31.91
C ARG A 134 38.51 17.99 33.32
N GLN A 135 37.49 17.70 34.11
CA GLN A 135 37.45 18.13 35.52
C GLN A 135 38.51 17.41 36.36
N LEU A 136 38.72 16.11 36.16
CA LEU A 136 39.77 15.36 36.85
C LEU A 136 41.19 15.84 36.49
N SER A 137 41.41 16.32 35.26
CA SER A 137 42.69 16.88 34.83
C SER A 137 42.96 18.29 35.37
N SER A 138 41.93 19.04 35.79
CA SER A 138 42.08 20.43 36.28
C SER A 138 42.25 20.52 37.80
N VAL A 139 41.97 19.45 38.55
CA VAL A 139 42.16 19.36 40.01
C VAL A 139 43.55 18.79 40.37
N MET A 140 44.30 18.31 39.37
CA MET A 140 45.60 17.66 39.55
C MET A 140 46.81 18.53 39.11
N LEU A 141 46.63 19.85 39.08
CA LEU A 141 47.67 20.90 39.01
C LEU A 141 47.39 21.96 40.08
#